data_AF-A0A2S6SV30-F1
#
_entry.id   AF-A0A2S6SV30-F1
#
_cell.length_a   1.000
_cell.length_b   1.000
_cell.length_c   1.000
_cell.angle_alpha   90.00
_cell.angle_beta   90.00
_cell.angle_gamma   90.00
#
_symmetry.space_group_name_H-M   'P 1'
#
loop_
_entity.id
_entity.type
_entity.pdbx_description
1 polymer ?
#
loop_
_entity_poly.entity_id
_entity_poly.type
_entity_poly.pdbx_seq_one_letter_code
_entity_poly.pdbx_strand_id
1 'polypeptide(L)' 'MLDQLKSWLREIAEVGLLIIAAAIVLEIIFGSAVPFLGVGILDNVVALTAQLGAEGLVGIITIGLVVWLYMRR' A
#
# COMPACT_ATOMS: atom_id res chain seq x y z
N MET A 1 13.96 -24.47 1.45
CA MET A 1 12.47 -24.52 1.35
C MET A 1 11.83 -23.19 1.73
N LEU A 2 12.15 -22.61 2.89
CA LEU A 2 11.63 -21.28 3.27
C LEU A 2 12.05 -20.16 2.30
N ASP A 3 13.27 -20.19 1.79
CA ASP A 3 13.74 -19.17 0.84
C ASP A 3 13.00 -19.22 -0.50
N GLN A 4 12.59 -20.42 -0.92
CA GLN A 4 11.81 -20.61 -2.13
C GLN A 4 10.37 -20.11 -1.96
N LEU A 5 9.77 -20.33 -0.79
CA LEU A 5 8.46 -19.77 -0.45
C LEU A 5 8.50 -18.24 -0.39
N LYS A 6 9.58 -17.67 0.18
CA LYS A 6 9.79 -16.21 0.19
C LYS A 6 9.95 -15.64 -1.23
N SER A 7 10.68 -16.33 -2.11
CA SER A 7 10.81 -15.92 -3.52
C SER A 7 9.44 -15.91 -4.20
N TRP A 8 8.66 -16.97 -4.05
CA TRP A 8 7.33 -17.08 -4.63
C TRP A 8 6.38 -15.96 -4.16
N LEU A 9 6.36 -15.67 -2.86
CA LEU A 9 5.55 -14.59 -2.32
C LEU A 9 5.98 -13.22 -2.85
N ARG A 10 7.29 -13.03 -3.03
CA ARG A 10 7.83 -11.80 -3.62
C ARG A 10 7.39 -11.62 -5.06
N GLU A 11 7.51 -12.66 -5.88
CA GLU A 11 7.11 -12.63 -7.29
C GLU A 11 5.61 -12.35 -7.44
N ILE A 12 4.78 -13.00 -6.63
CA ILE A 12 3.33 -12.73 -6.61
C ILE A 12 3.04 -11.28 -6.21
N ALA A 13 3.72 -10.77 -5.18
CA ALA A 13 3.55 -9.39 -4.74
C ALA A 13 3.98 -8.39 -5.82
N GLU A 14 5.09 -8.64 -6.51
CA GLU A 14 5.57 -7.81 -7.62
C GLU A 14 4.56 -7.77 -8.76
N VAL A 15 4.03 -8.93 -9.17
CA VAL A 15 2.99 -9.01 -10.22
C VAL A 15 1.70 -8.32 -9.77
N GLY A 16 1.26 -8.57 -8.53
CA GLY A 16 0.07 -7.93 -7.96
C GLY A 16 0.20 -6.40 -7.92
N LEU A 17 1.39 -5.89 -7.58
CA LEU A 17 1.67 -4.46 -7.54
C LEU A 17 1.60 -3.83 -8.93
N LEU A 18 2.12 -4.51 -9.96
CA LEU A 18 2.03 -4.06 -11.35
C LEU A 18 0.57 -3.98 -11.83
N ILE A 19 -0.26 -4.95 -11.46
CA ILE A 19 -1.69 -4.96 -11.79
C ILE A 19 -2.41 -3.79 -11.11
N ILE A 20 -2.15 -3.55 -9.83
CA ILE A 20 -2.70 -2.40 -9.08
C ILE A 20 -2.30 -1.09 -9.73
N ALA A 21 -1.02 -0.94 -10.11
CA ALA A 21 -0.53 0.26 -10.77
C ALA A 21 -1.23 0.50 -12.12
N ALA A 22 -1.39 -0.53 -12.94
CA ALA A 22 -2.11 -0.44 -14.21
C ALA A 22 -3.58 -0.06 -14.01
N ALA A 23 -4.24 -0.63 -13.01
CA ALA A 23 -5.61 -0.30 -12.67
C ALA A 23 -5.79 1.18 -12.29
N ILE A 24 -4.88 1.71 -11.45
CA ILE A 24 -4.90 3.12 -11.06
C ILE A 24 -4.77 4.03 -12.28
N VAL A 25 -3.88 3.72 -13.22
CA VAL A 25 -3.73 4.51 -14.45
C VAL A 25 -5.03 4.52 -15.26
N LEU A 26 -5.71 3.37 -15.38
CA LEU A 26 -6.99 3.28 -16.09
C LEU A 26 -8.09 4.08 -15.38
N GLU A 27 -8.20 4.01 -14.05
CA GLU A 27 -9.19 4.80 -13.29
C GLU A 27 -8.97 6.30 -13.46
N ILE A 28 -7.71 6.76 -13.52
CA ILE A 28 -7.37 8.16 -13.77
C ILE A 28 -7.83 8.59 -15.17
N ILE A 29 -7.61 7.76 -16.19
CA ILE A 29 -7.99 8.07 -17.58
C ILE A 29 -9.51 8.15 -17.74
N PHE A 30 -10.24 7.18 -17.17
CA PHE A 30 -11.68 7.08 -17.35
C PHE A 30 -12.50 7.84 -16.29
N GLY A 31 -11.87 8.31 -15.22
CA GLY A 31 -12.52 9.04 -14.13
C GLY A 31 -13.55 8.22 -13.35
N SER A 32 -13.48 6.90 -13.43
CA SER A 32 -14.41 5.97 -12.76
C SER A 32 -13.74 4.62 -12.51
N ALA A 33 -14.29 3.85 -11.57
CA ALA A 33 -13.80 2.51 -11.25
C ALA A 33 -13.84 1.62 -12.49
N VAL A 34 -12.76 0.85 -12.69
CA VAL A 34 -12.66 0.02 -13.89
C VAL A 34 -13.65 -1.16 -13.82
N PRO A 35 -14.53 -1.36 -14.82
CA PRO A 35 -15.64 -2.32 -14.73
C PRO A 35 -15.24 -3.77 -14.42
N PHE A 36 -14.06 -4.22 -14.85
CA PHE A 36 -13.59 -5.59 -14.64
C PHE A 36 -12.95 -5.85 -13.27
N LEU A 37 -12.66 -4.80 -12.49
CA LEU A 37 -12.12 -4.92 -11.13
C LEU A 37 -13.21 -4.79 -10.07
N GLY A 38 -14.31 -4.10 -10.37
CA GLY A 38 -15.49 -4.00 -9.50
C GLY A 38 -15.28 -3.23 -8.19
N VAL A 39 -14.08 -2.70 -7.97
CA VAL A 39 -13.68 -1.88 -6.81
C VAL A 39 -12.86 -0.69 -7.30
N GLY A 40 -13.09 0.49 -6.71
CA GLY A 40 -12.29 1.70 -6.95
C GLY A 40 -10.96 1.62 -6.23
N ILE A 41 -9.90 1.26 -6.94
CA ILE A 41 -8.57 1.05 -6.34
C ILE A 41 -7.93 2.39 -5.98
N LEU A 42 -8.05 3.39 -6.84
CA LEU A 42 -7.57 4.75 -6.59
C LEU A 42 -8.24 5.35 -5.36
N ASP A 43 -9.57 5.21 -5.25
CA ASP A 43 -10.34 5.73 -4.11
C ASP A 43 -9.88 5.12 -2.79
N ASN A 44 -9.61 3.80 -2.78
CA ASN A 44 -9.06 3.12 -1.61
C ASN A 44 -7.68 3.66 -1.22
N VAL A 45 -6.80 3.87 -2.21
CA VAL A 45 -5.45 4.42 -1.96
C VAL A 45 -5.53 5.86 -1.44
N VAL A 46 -6.39 6.71 -2.02
CA VAL A 46 -6.61 8.09 -1.58
C VAL A 46 -7.18 8.12 -0.16
N ALA A 47 -8.18 7.28 0.15
CA ALA A 47 -8.76 7.19 1.48
C ALA A 47 -7.73 6.77 2.53
N LEU A 48 -6.90 5.75 2.24
CA LEU A 48 -5.81 5.34 3.14
C LEU A 48 -4.79 6.46 3.33
N THR A 49 -4.40 7.15 2.26
CA THR A 49 -3.44 8.25 2.33
C THR A 49 -3.99 9.42 3.15
N ALA A 50 -5.29 9.72 3.01
CA ALA A 50 -5.98 10.74 3.81
C ALA A 50 -6.02 10.36 5.29
N GLN A 51 -6.29 9.09 5.62
CA GLN A 51 -6.24 8.59 7.00
C GLN A 51 -4.83 8.72 7.59
N LEU A 52 -3.79 8.36 6.82
CA LEU A 52 -2.40 8.50 7.24
C LEU A 52 -1.99 9.97 7.43
N GLY A 53 -2.53 10.89 6.62
CA GLY A 53 -2.32 12.33 6.77
C GLY A 53 -3.04 12.92 7.99
N ALA A 54 -4.28 12.48 8.26
CA ALA A 54 -5.05 12.89 9.43
C ALA A 54 -4.40 12.41 10.74
N GLU A 55 -3.88 11.18 10.73
CA GLU A 55 -3.12 10.58 11.82
C GLU A 55 -1.62 10.93 11.76
N GLY A 56 -1.20 11.89 10.94
CA GLY A 56 0.22 12.16 10.65
C GLY A 56 1.06 12.45 11.89
N LEU A 57 0.47 13.08 12.91
CA LEU A 57 1.11 13.28 14.21
C LEU A 57 1.32 11.95 14.96
N VAL A 58 0.31 11.08 14.95
CA VAL A 58 0.36 9.74 15.56
C VAL A 58 1.41 8.86 14.85
N GLY A 59 1.52 8.97 13.52
CA GLY A 59 2.54 8.28 12.73
C GLY A 59 3.97 8.65 13.13
N ILE A 60 4.26 9.97 13.26
CA ILE A 60 5.58 10.46 13.68
C ILE A 60 5.89 10.04 15.12
N ILE A 61 4.92 10.14 16.03
CA ILE A 61 5.05 9.69 17.42
C ILE A 61 5.37 8.19 17.47
N THR A 62 4.69 7.38 16.65
CA THR A 62 4.87 5.91 16.60
C THR A 62 6.28 5.55 16.15
N ILE A 63 6.78 6.18 15.08
CA ILE A 63 8.17 5.97 14.60
C ILE A 63 9.17 6.38 15.67
N GLY A 64 8.98 7.54 16.30
CA GLY A 64 9.85 8.01 17.39
C GLY A 64 9.91 7.03 18.56
N LEU A 65 8.79 6.41 18.91
CA LEU A 65 8.69 5.43 19.99
C LEU A 65 9.42 4.12 19.65
N VAL A 66 9.29 3.64 18.40
CA VAL A 66 10.02 2.46 17.91
C VAL A 66 11.53 2.69 17.92
N VAL A 67 11.98 3.86 17.42
CA VAL A 67 13.39 4.23 17.43
C VAL A 67 13.92 4.35 18.87
N TRP A 68 13.16 4.98 19.76
CA TRP A 68 13.54 5.10 21.16
C TRP A 68 13.63 3.74 21.87
N LEU A 69 12.68 2.84 21.64
CA LEU A 69 12.74 1.47 22.17
C LEU A 69 13.95 0.69 21.65
N TYR A 70 14.31 0.90 20.39
CA TYR A 70 15.49 0.30 19.79
C TYR A 70 16.80 0.85 20.38
N MET A 71 16.89 2.17 20.58
CA MET A 71 18.07 2.84 21.17
C MET A 71 18.20 2.64 22.68
N ARG A 72 17.14 2.20 23.36
CA ARG A 72 17.15 1.91 24.80
C ARG A 72 17.69 0.50 25.11
N ARG A 73 17.96 -0.31 24.09
CA ARG A 73 18.81 -1.52 24.21
C ARG A 73 20.26 -1.17 23.89
#